data_AF-A0A9X2IZL6-F1
#
_entry.id   AF-A0A9X2IZL6-F1
#
_cell.length_a   1.000
_cell.length_b   1.000
_cell.length_c   1.000
_cell.angle_alpha   90.00
_cell.angle_beta   90.00
_cell.angle_gamma   90.00
#
_symmetry.space_group_name_H-M   'P 1'
#
loop_
_entity.id
_entity.type
_entity.pdbx_description
1 polymer ?
#
loop_
_entity_poly.entity_id
_entity_poly.type
_entity_poly.pdbx_seq_one_letter_code
_entity_poly.pdbx_strand_id
1 'polypeptide(L)'
;MTTTLVGLPTSSGQPPDAAQPDTAIVPGERQPDRQSRVYFKIPVGNEMIRLQTHFTVPPKLPRVGTMFLWPGLEPRPGGRNYEPIGLGVLQPVLTWGPSCAPRNQPPAYSTWWIAAMYVNVGNHPDYSGCRSGRAMAVRVGEVLAIDIALDRATGVWKQTVTGQSGSVNFSINLRDQAQNMALFAIEPWNGARFPGRLDFSDTTITFRDRADDSCLRPELSYTGSGGRISTPTVDGTRCHIDSISVNSPSTPNTAEPAA
;
A
#
# COMPACT_ATOMS: atom_id res chain seq x y z
N MET A 1 10.83 -61.82 -34.97
CA MET A 1 11.63 -61.10 -33.97
C MET A 1 12.59 -60.22 -34.73
N THR A 2 12.25 -58.93 -34.83
CA THR A 2 13.07 -57.95 -35.56
C THR A 2 13.04 -56.67 -34.74
N THR A 3 14.18 -56.35 -34.15
CA THR A 3 14.41 -55.16 -33.34
C THR A 3 14.61 -53.98 -34.28
N THR A 4 13.86 -52.89 -34.10
CA THR A 4 14.14 -51.60 -34.73
C THR A 4 14.10 -50.53 -33.66
N LEU A 5 15.19 -49.76 -33.61
CA LEU A 5 15.52 -48.76 -32.62
C LEU A 5 15.58 -47.40 -33.33
N VAL A 6 15.15 -46.36 -32.60
CA VAL A 6 15.43 -44.92 -32.78
C VAL A 6 14.54 -44.10 -33.74
N GLY A 7 13.95 -43.06 -33.16
CA GLY A 7 13.41 -41.89 -33.86
C GLY A 7 12.61 -40.97 -32.94
N LEU A 8 13.26 -40.27 -32.01
CA LEU A 8 12.64 -39.17 -31.23
C LEU A 8 12.49 -37.92 -32.11
N PRO A 9 11.32 -37.27 -32.20
CA PRO A 9 11.21 -35.97 -32.83
C PRO A 9 11.69 -34.85 -31.90
N THR A 10 12.60 -34.06 -32.44
CA THR A 10 13.16 -32.82 -31.91
C THR A 10 12.10 -31.75 -31.65
N SER A 11 12.12 -31.21 -30.43
CA SER A 11 11.39 -30.03 -29.96
C SER A 11 11.79 -28.78 -30.76
N SER A 12 10.82 -28.18 -31.46
CA SER A 12 10.99 -26.91 -32.18
C SER A 12 10.92 -25.71 -31.23
N GLY A 13 12.05 -25.02 -31.12
CA GLY A 13 12.28 -23.62 -30.77
C GLY A 13 11.16 -22.82 -30.09
N GLN A 14 11.22 -22.74 -28.77
CA GLN A 14 10.72 -21.58 -28.03
C GLN A 14 11.85 -20.51 -28.03
N PRO A 15 11.59 -19.25 -28.42
CA PRO A 15 12.60 -18.20 -28.34
C PRO A 15 13.04 -18.02 -26.87
N PRO A 16 14.31 -17.66 -26.62
CA PRO A 16 14.79 -17.50 -25.26
C PRO A 16 13.99 -16.38 -24.58
N ASP A 17 13.23 -16.74 -23.55
CA ASP A 17 12.76 -15.78 -22.56
C ASP A 17 14.00 -15.02 -22.09
N ALA A 18 14.12 -13.77 -22.51
CA ALA A 18 15.12 -12.87 -21.98
C ALA A 18 14.88 -12.82 -20.46
N ALA A 19 15.78 -13.46 -19.70
CA ALA A 19 15.82 -13.34 -18.26
C ALA A 19 15.96 -11.86 -17.91
N GLN A 20 14.85 -11.18 -17.65
CA GLN A 20 14.88 -9.85 -17.08
C GLN A 20 15.37 -10.00 -15.63
N PRO A 21 16.29 -9.14 -15.18
CA PRO A 21 16.82 -9.23 -13.84
C PRO A 21 15.66 -9.03 -12.85
N ASP A 22 15.49 -10.06 -12.03
CA ASP A 22 14.58 -10.11 -10.90
C ASP A 22 15.11 -9.18 -9.79
N THR A 23 15.16 -7.88 -10.06
CA THR A 23 15.52 -6.89 -9.02
C THR A 23 14.28 -6.65 -8.19
N ALA A 24 14.03 -7.55 -7.26
CA ALA A 24 13.27 -7.23 -6.06
C ALA A 24 13.79 -5.90 -5.51
N ILE A 25 12.90 -5.01 -5.08
CA ILE A 25 13.30 -3.74 -4.45
C ILE A 25 14.11 -4.10 -3.20
N VAL A 26 15.43 -3.94 -3.29
CA VAL A 26 16.36 -4.20 -2.19
C VAL A 26 16.34 -2.99 -1.25
N PRO A 27 16.34 -3.18 0.08
CA PRO A 27 16.56 -2.08 1.01
C PRO A 27 17.87 -1.35 0.66
N GLY A 28 17.76 -0.08 0.24
CA GLY A 28 18.90 0.76 -0.18
C GLY A 28 18.89 1.21 -1.64
N GLU A 29 17.99 0.68 -2.48
CA GLU A 29 17.84 1.10 -3.88
C GLU A 29 16.76 2.18 -4.03
N ARG A 30 17.11 3.27 -4.75
CA ARG A 30 16.33 4.44 -5.26
C ARG A 30 14.98 4.76 -4.61
N GLN A 31 14.83 5.98 -4.08
CA GLN A 31 13.55 6.59 -3.69
C GLN A 31 12.44 6.35 -4.76
N PRO A 32 11.17 6.19 -4.35
CA PRO A 32 10.05 6.01 -5.28
C PRO A 32 10.01 7.10 -6.34
N ASP A 33 9.55 6.76 -7.54
CA ASP A 33 9.47 7.66 -8.68
C ASP A 33 8.34 8.68 -8.49
N ARG A 34 8.60 9.74 -7.74
CA ARG A 34 7.67 10.87 -7.56
C ARG A 34 6.30 10.45 -7.02
N GLN A 35 6.28 9.65 -5.96
CA GLN A 35 5.05 9.26 -5.25
C GLN A 35 4.04 10.39 -5.03
N SER A 36 2.76 10.07 -5.23
CA SER A 36 1.63 10.96 -4.97
C SER A 36 0.90 10.49 -3.72
N ARG A 37 0.70 11.40 -2.76
CA ARG A 37 0.08 11.08 -1.48
C ARG A 37 -0.91 12.14 -1.05
N VAL A 38 -1.97 11.70 -0.40
CA VAL A 38 -2.92 12.51 0.35
C VAL A 38 -2.73 12.18 1.82
N TYR A 39 -2.41 13.17 2.65
CA TYR A 39 -2.28 13.02 4.09
C TYR A 39 -3.44 13.69 4.83
N PHE A 40 -4.02 12.95 5.76
CA PHE A 40 -4.98 13.41 6.75
C PHE A 40 -4.32 13.33 8.12
N LYS A 41 -3.84 14.46 8.64
CA LYS A 41 -3.11 14.49 9.91
C LYS A 41 -3.95 15.12 11.00
N ILE A 42 -3.90 14.53 12.19
CA ILE A 42 -4.62 15.02 13.36
C ILE A 42 -3.66 15.61 14.40
N PRO A 43 -4.17 16.39 15.36
CA PRO A 43 -3.39 16.80 16.52
C PRO A 43 -2.87 15.58 17.31
N VAL A 44 -1.65 15.68 17.84
CA VAL A 44 -0.99 14.59 18.59
C VAL A 44 -1.68 14.25 19.93
N GLY A 45 -2.58 15.10 20.41
CA GLY A 45 -3.36 14.87 21.63
C GLY A 45 -4.42 13.77 21.50
N ASN A 46 -4.87 13.46 20.28
CA ASN A 46 -5.76 12.33 19.98
C ASN A 46 -4.98 11.25 19.21
N GLU A 47 -5.61 10.15 18.85
CA GLU A 47 -5.04 9.13 17.97
C GLU A 47 -6.14 8.42 17.17
N MET A 48 -5.78 7.97 15.99
CA MET A 48 -6.57 7.04 15.20
C MET A 48 -6.40 5.65 15.81
N ILE A 49 -7.50 4.95 16.04
CA ILE A 49 -7.54 3.55 16.52
C ILE A 49 -8.15 2.61 15.49
N ARG A 50 -8.77 3.15 14.43
CA ARG A 50 -9.25 2.37 13.29
C ARG A 50 -9.25 3.18 12.00
N LEU A 51 -8.90 2.56 10.89
CA LEU A 51 -9.12 3.04 9.53
C LEU A 51 -9.85 1.95 8.74
N GLN A 52 -11.01 2.29 8.21
CA GLN A 52 -11.78 1.45 7.29
C GLN A 52 -11.92 2.18 5.95
N THR A 53 -11.74 1.50 4.83
CA THR A 53 -11.90 2.10 3.49
C THR A 53 -12.06 1.03 2.43
N HIS A 54 -12.47 1.44 1.23
CA HIS A 54 -12.61 0.57 0.07
C HIS A 54 -11.91 1.15 -1.15
N PHE A 55 -11.33 0.30 -1.99
CA PHE A 55 -10.92 0.72 -3.33
C PHE A 55 -11.01 -0.44 -4.32
N THR A 56 -11.10 -0.12 -5.61
CA THR A 56 -11.24 -1.11 -6.67
C THR A 56 -9.87 -1.44 -7.27
N VAL A 57 -9.60 -2.74 -7.48
CA VAL A 57 -8.39 -3.21 -8.17
C VAL A 57 -8.40 -2.67 -9.60
N PRO A 58 -7.38 -1.90 -10.00
CA PRO A 58 -7.36 -1.24 -11.31
C PRO A 58 -7.00 -2.23 -12.43
N PRO A 59 -7.09 -1.82 -13.70
CA PRO A 59 -6.57 -2.59 -14.82
C PRO A 59 -5.10 -2.99 -14.64
N LYS A 60 -4.68 -4.07 -15.33
CA LYS A 60 -3.28 -4.49 -15.35
C LYS A 60 -2.42 -3.40 -15.98
N LEU A 61 -1.26 -3.15 -15.40
CA LEU A 61 -0.30 -2.17 -15.90
C LEU A 61 0.74 -2.85 -16.81
N PRO A 62 1.52 -2.08 -17.59
CA PRO A 62 2.71 -2.60 -18.24
C PRO A 62 3.65 -3.32 -17.26
N ARG A 63 4.45 -4.26 -17.76
CA ARG A 63 5.43 -5.03 -16.97
C ARG A 63 6.71 -4.22 -16.76
N VAL A 64 6.58 -3.05 -16.13
CA VAL A 64 7.67 -2.10 -15.89
C VAL A 64 7.64 -1.67 -14.43
N GLY A 65 8.77 -1.87 -13.75
CA GLY A 65 8.96 -1.47 -12.36
C GLY A 65 7.94 -2.09 -11.39
N THR A 66 7.70 -1.42 -10.27
CA THR A 66 6.68 -1.84 -9.31
C THR A 66 5.69 -0.72 -9.05
N MET A 67 4.41 -1.06 -9.01
CA MET A 67 3.37 -0.15 -8.55
C MET A 67 2.82 -0.62 -7.22
N PHE A 68 2.81 0.29 -6.24
CA PHE A 68 2.14 0.12 -4.96
C PHE A 68 0.96 1.10 -4.84
N LEU A 69 -0.20 0.57 -4.44
CA LEU A 69 -1.42 1.33 -4.21
C LEU A 69 -1.93 0.97 -2.81
N TRP A 70 -2.10 1.95 -1.95
CA TRP A 70 -2.37 1.66 -0.54
C TRP A 70 -3.00 2.83 0.22
N PRO A 71 -3.86 2.53 1.21
CA PRO A 71 -4.06 3.38 2.37
C PRO A 71 -3.11 2.97 3.51
N GLY A 72 -2.88 3.84 4.49
CA GLY A 72 -2.09 3.51 5.66
C GLY A 72 -2.30 4.41 6.87
N LEU A 73 -1.76 3.97 8.00
CA LEU A 73 -1.65 4.72 9.25
C LEU A 73 -0.18 4.91 9.62
N GLU A 74 0.17 6.13 10.04
CA GLU A 74 1.52 6.52 10.48
C GLU A 74 1.49 7.26 11.83
N PRO A 75 2.54 7.11 12.65
CA PRO A 75 2.75 7.91 13.84
C PRO A 75 3.29 9.29 13.46
N ARG A 76 2.99 10.31 14.27
CA ARG A 76 3.53 11.66 14.09
C ARG A 76 4.56 11.96 15.18
N PRO A 77 5.69 12.64 14.89
CA PRO A 77 6.57 13.14 15.93
C PRO A 77 5.81 13.94 17.00
N GLY A 78 6.08 13.65 18.27
CA GLY A 78 5.33 14.20 19.41
C GLY A 78 4.06 13.43 19.78
N GLY A 79 3.65 12.44 18.98
CA GLY A 79 2.61 11.47 19.34
C GLY A 79 3.06 10.52 20.46
N ARG A 80 2.09 9.90 21.14
CA ARG A 80 2.38 8.97 22.24
C ARG A 80 3.23 7.79 21.74
N ASN A 81 4.28 7.48 22.49
CA ASN A 81 5.21 6.39 22.22
C ASN A 81 5.79 6.41 20.79
N TYR A 82 5.99 7.61 20.22
CA TYR A 82 6.65 7.75 18.91
C TYR A 82 8.04 7.08 18.93
N GLU A 83 8.87 7.37 19.93
CA GLU A 83 10.12 6.64 20.16
C GLU A 83 9.91 5.41 21.08
N PRO A 84 10.71 4.33 20.92
CA PRO A 84 11.90 4.18 20.06
C PRO A 84 11.61 3.62 18.66
N ILE A 85 10.35 3.33 18.32
CA ILE A 85 9.99 2.69 17.04
C ILE A 85 10.18 3.65 15.87
N GLY A 86 9.87 4.93 16.09
CA GLY A 86 9.95 5.99 15.09
C GLY A 86 8.86 5.88 14.02
N LEU A 87 9.21 6.28 12.80
CA LEU A 87 8.30 6.33 11.66
C LEU A 87 8.12 4.95 11.01
N GLY A 88 7.05 4.25 11.39
CA GLY A 88 6.59 3.03 10.74
C GLY A 88 5.17 3.19 10.18
N VAL A 89 4.87 2.50 9.08
CA VAL A 89 3.60 2.60 8.37
C VAL A 89 2.87 1.27 8.47
N LEU A 90 1.63 1.28 8.99
CA LEU A 90 0.67 0.19 8.80
C LEU A 90 -0.01 0.39 7.43
N GLN A 91 0.22 -0.52 6.48
CA GLN A 91 -0.24 -0.36 5.10
C GLN A 91 -0.60 -1.69 4.45
N PRO A 92 -1.88 -1.88 4.09
CA PRO A 92 -2.27 -2.90 3.13
C PRO A 92 -1.93 -2.47 1.70
N VAL A 93 -1.04 -3.20 1.05
CA VAL A 93 -0.43 -2.79 -0.22
C VAL A 93 -0.90 -3.67 -1.37
N LEU A 94 -1.66 -3.08 -2.29
CA LEU A 94 -1.95 -3.69 -3.59
C LEU A 94 -0.74 -3.48 -4.52
N THR A 95 -0.20 -4.57 -5.05
CA THR A 95 1.08 -4.60 -5.74
C THR A 95 0.97 -5.17 -7.15
N TRP A 96 1.62 -4.50 -8.10
CA TRP A 96 1.89 -4.99 -9.45
C TRP A 96 3.39 -4.91 -9.73
N GLY A 97 4.04 -6.08 -9.81
CA GLY A 97 5.50 -6.19 -9.95
C GLY A 97 6.16 -6.87 -8.75
N PRO A 98 7.50 -6.83 -8.65
CA PRO A 98 8.25 -7.40 -7.54
C PRO A 98 8.18 -6.54 -6.27
N SER A 99 8.18 -7.15 -5.09
CA SER A 99 8.16 -6.46 -3.78
C SER A 99 9.10 -7.12 -2.76
N CYS A 100 9.52 -6.34 -1.76
CA CYS A 100 10.33 -6.80 -0.61
C CYS A 100 9.57 -7.80 0.29
N ALA A 101 8.25 -7.74 0.31
CA ALA A 101 7.42 -8.62 1.13
C ALA A 101 5.99 -8.75 0.57
N PRO A 102 5.30 -9.87 0.86
CA PRO A 102 5.82 -11.07 1.50
C PRO A 102 6.80 -11.84 0.61
N ARG A 103 7.66 -12.66 1.22
CA ARG A 103 8.56 -13.56 0.46
C ARG A 103 7.79 -14.51 -0.46
N ASN A 104 6.64 -15.00 0.00
CA ASN A 104 5.73 -15.83 -0.80
C ASN A 104 4.63 -14.94 -1.40
N GLN A 105 4.86 -14.49 -2.62
CA GLN A 105 3.94 -13.66 -3.40
C GLN A 105 3.71 -14.29 -4.79
N PRO A 106 2.59 -13.98 -5.48
CA PRO A 106 2.40 -14.41 -6.86
C PRO A 106 3.56 -13.96 -7.76
N PRO A 107 3.87 -14.70 -8.85
CA PRO A 107 4.92 -14.29 -9.77
C PRO A 107 4.73 -12.86 -10.28
N ALA A 108 5.83 -12.10 -10.38
CA ALA A 108 5.76 -10.70 -10.78
C ALA A 108 4.97 -10.52 -12.10
N TYR A 109 4.04 -9.56 -12.09
CA TYR A 109 3.16 -9.22 -13.20
C TYR A 109 2.18 -10.31 -13.68
N SER A 110 2.06 -11.44 -12.99
CA SER A 110 1.06 -12.46 -13.31
C SER A 110 -0.36 -11.98 -12.97
N THR A 111 -0.49 -11.29 -11.84
CA THR A 111 -1.73 -10.77 -11.27
C THR A 111 -1.43 -9.60 -10.35
N TRP A 112 -2.44 -8.75 -10.13
CA TRP A 112 -2.46 -7.92 -8.94
C TRP A 112 -2.55 -8.82 -7.72
N TRP A 113 -1.85 -8.45 -6.65
CA TRP A 113 -1.92 -9.13 -5.38
C TRP A 113 -1.83 -8.14 -4.23
N ILE A 114 -2.43 -8.47 -3.10
CA ILE A 114 -2.45 -7.61 -1.93
C ILE A 114 -1.98 -8.36 -0.69
N ALA A 115 -1.24 -7.67 0.16
CA ALA A 115 -0.84 -8.13 1.48
C ALA A 115 -1.00 -6.99 2.49
N ALA A 116 -1.35 -7.35 3.73
CA ALA A 116 -1.26 -6.43 4.86
C ALA A 116 0.20 -6.35 5.35
N MET A 117 0.74 -5.14 5.51
CA MET A 117 2.16 -4.91 5.74
C MET A 117 2.41 -3.85 6.82
N TYR A 118 3.55 -3.97 7.47
CA TYR A 118 4.15 -2.91 8.26
C TYR A 118 5.55 -2.62 7.70
N VAL A 119 5.83 -1.36 7.39
CA VAL A 119 7.12 -0.96 6.81
C VAL A 119 7.71 0.15 7.66
N ASN A 120 8.97 -0.01 8.05
CA ASN A 120 9.71 1.01 8.79
C ASN A 120 11.15 1.05 8.26
N VAL A 121 11.58 2.24 7.82
CA VAL A 121 12.90 2.47 7.23
C VAL A 121 13.94 2.93 8.26
N GLY A 122 13.56 2.99 9.54
CA GLY A 122 14.45 3.23 10.66
C GLY A 122 15.26 2.00 11.05
N ASN A 123 15.99 2.12 12.16
CA ASN A 123 17.00 1.14 12.57
C ASN A 123 16.60 0.33 13.82
N HIS A 124 15.35 0.39 14.27
CA HIS A 124 14.93 -0.36 15.46
C HIS A 124 14.97 -1.87 15.16
N PRO A 125 15.65 -2.70 15.98
CA PRO A 125 15.88 -4.12 15.68
C PRO A 125 14.59 -4.92 15.46
N ASP A 126 13.58 -4.66 16.29
CA ASP A 126 12.30 -5.39 16.23
C ASP A 126 11.25 -4.77 15.29
N TYR A 127 11.53 -3.62 14.67
CA TYR A 127 10.53 -2.90 13.88
C TYR A 127 11.01 -2.48 12.50
N SER A 128 12.31 -2.48 12.21
CA SER A 128 12.83 -2.15 10.89
C SER A 128 12.43 -3.16 9.80
N GLY A 129 12.46 -2.70 8.55
CA GLY A 129 12.24 -3.48 7.34
C GLY A 129 10.79 -3.59 6.89
N CYS A 130 10.56 -4.51 5.95
CA CYS A 130 9.23 -4.88 5.46
C CYS A 130 8.72 -6.12 6.23
N ARG A 131 7.60 -6.00 6.93
CA ARG A 131 6.93 -7.10 7.62
C ARG A 131 5.54 -7.27 7.03
N SER A 132 5.09 -8.50 6.81
CA SER A 132 3.78 -8.72 6.19
C SER A 132 3.16 -10.04 6.59
N GLY A 133 1.85 -10.12 6.38
CA GLY A 133 1.12 -11.38 6.35
C GLY A 133 1.29 -12.12 5.02
N ARG A 134 0.36 -13.04 4.74
CA ARG A 134 0.27 -13.71 3.43
C ARG A 134 -0.22 -12.71 2.36
N ALA A 135 0.20 -12.93 1.12
CA ALA A 135 -0.40 -12.28 -0.04
C ALA A 135 -1.58 -13.09 -0.56
N MET A 136 -2.54 -12.41 -1.19
CA MET A 136 -3.57 -13.03 -2.03
C MET A 136 -3.57 -12.38 -3.41
N ALA A 137 -3.70 -13.21 -4.45
CA ALA A 137 -4.02 -12.74 -5.80
C ALA A 137 -5.44 -12.17 -5.80
N VAL A 138 -5.64 -11.05 -6.51
CA VAL A 138 -6.94 -10.37 -6.62
C VAL A 138 -7.26 -10.08 -8.07
N ARG A 139 -8.54 -9.97 -8.40
CA ARG A 139 -9.00 -9.74 -9.78
C ARG A 139 -9.14 -8.26 -10.07
N VAL A 140 -8.87 -7.86 -11.31
CA VAL A 140 -9.22 -6.52 -11.81
C VAL A 140 -10.71 -6.27 -11.62
N GLY A 141 -11.09 -5.09 -11.14
CA GLY A 141 -12.47 -4.70 -10.88
C GLY A 141 -13.02 -5.21 -9.54
N GLU A 142 -12.27 -6.02 -8.80
CA GLU A 142 -12.65 -6.43 -7.45
C GLU A 142 -12.57 -5.24 -6.49
N VAL A 143 -13.59 -5.08 -5.64
CA VAL A 143 -13.55 -4.11 -4.53
C VAL A 143 -12.87 -4.77 -3.33
N LEU A 144 -11.85 -4.10 -2.80
CA LEU A 144 -11.12 -4.51 -1.61
C LEU A 144 -11.59 -3.68 -0.43
N ALA A 145 -12.10 -4.33 0.60
CA ALA A 145 -12.40 -3.74 1.90
C ALA A 145 -11.17 -3.84 2.80
N ILE A 146 -10.73 -2.69 3.32
CA ILE A 146 -9.56 -2.55 4.19
C ILE A 146 -10.02 -2.19 5.60
N ASP A 147 -9.45 -2.86 6.59
CA ASP A 147 -9.65 -2.57 8.01
C ASP A 147 -8.32 -2.65 8.77
N ILE A 148 -7.88 -1.52 9.32
CA ILE A 148 -6.71 -1.41 10.20
C ILE A 148 -7.23 -1.01 11.57
N ALA A 149 -7.14 -1.89 12.56
CA ALA A 149 -7.75 -1.68 13.87
C ALA A 149 -6.79 -1.99 15.02
N LEU A 150 -6.80 -1.15 16.05
CA LEU A 150 -6.12 -1.37 17.32
C LEU A 150 -7.03 -2.18 18.25
N ASP A 151 -6.55 -3.33 18.71
CA ASP A 151 -7.09 -3.97 19.90
C ASP A 151 -6.54 -3.25 21.14
N ARG A 152 -7.40 -2.44 21.77
CA ARG A 152 -7.02 -1.63 22.95
C ARG A 152 -6.74 -2.45 24.20
N ALA A 153 -7.17 -3.72 24.25
CA ALA A 153 -6.87 -4.59 25.39
C ALA A 153 -5.44 -5.13 25.32
N THR A 154 -4.90 -5.30 24.11
CA THR A 154 -3.60 -5.97 23.88
C THR A 154 -2.53 -5.06 23.29
N GLY A 155 -2.89 -3.87 22.79
CA GLY A 155 -1.98 -2.98 22.07
C GLY A 155 -1.63 -3.49 20.65
N VAL A 156 -2.30 -4.54 20.19
CA VAL A 156 -2.03 -5.18 18.90
C VAL A 156 -2.84 -4.48 17.80
N TRP A 157 -2.15 -4.02 16.77
CA TRP A 157 -2.76 -3.60 15.52
C TRP A 157 -3.01 -4.80 14.63
N LYS A 158 -4.22 -4.93 14.12
CA LYS A 158 -4.61 -5.92 13.11
C LYS A 158 -5.02 -5.22 11.82
N GLN A 159 -4.41 -5.63 10.73
CA GLN A 159 -4.75 -5.22 9.38
C GLN A 159 -5.45 -6.39 8.69
N THR A 160 -6.62 -6.16 8.12
CA THR A 160 -7.38 -7.15 7.36
C THR A 160 -7.77 -6.57 6.01
N VAL A 161 -7.58 -7.36 4.97
CA VAL A 161 -8.05 -7.08 3.62
C VAL A 161 -9.04 -8.16 3.25
N THR A 162 -10.20 -7.77 2.73
CA THR A 162 -11.23 -8.70 2.26
C THR A 162 -11.68 -8.31 0.88
N GLY A 163 -11.81 -9.30 -0.01
CA GLY A 163 -12.39 -9.13 -1.32
C GLY A 163 -13.05 -10.44 -1.78
N GLN A 164 -13.53 -10.45 -3.00
CA GLN A 164 -14.14 -11.61 -3.64
C GLN A 164 -13.15 -12.77 -3.85
N SER A 165 -11.84 -12.48 -3.88
CA SER A 165 -10.77 -13.48 -4.03
C SER A 165 -10.33 -14.09 -2.71
N GLY A 166 -10.78 -13.53 -1.57
CA GLY A 166 -10.51 -14.06 -0.24
C GLY A 166 -10.21 -12.98 0.80
N SER A 167 -9.51 -13.38 1.85
CA SER A 167 -9.06 -12.47 2.91
C SER A 167 -7.65 -12.78 3.36
N VAL A 168 -6.88 -11.73 3.62
CA VAL A 168 -5.54 -11.79 4.22
C VAL A 168 -5.45 -10.84 5.40
N ASN A 169 -4.58 -11.14 6.35
CA ASN A 169 -4.38 -10.29 7.51
C ASN A 169 -2.92 -10.31 7.98
N PHE A 170 -2.58 -9.31 8.79
CA PHE A 170 -1.31 -9.18 9.48
C PHE A 170 -1.53 -8.46 10.81
N SER A 171 -0.82 -8.88 11.86
CA SER A 171 -0.89 -8.26 13.18
C SER A 171 0.49 -7.88 13.68
N ILE A 172 0.59 -6.75 14.37
CA ILE A 172 1.82 -6.27 14.99
C ILE A 172 1.50 -5.47 16.26
N ASN A 173 2.27 -5.69 17.32
CA ASN A 173 2.20 -4.87 18.52
C ASN A 173 3.20 -3.70 18.38
N LEU A 174 2.69 -2.47 18.36
CA LEU A 174 3.50 -1.24 18.23
C LEU A 174 3.77 -0.55 19.58
N ARG A 175 3.72 -1.29 20.70
CA ARG A 175 3.99 -0.78 22.06
C ARG A 175 3.19 0.49 22.38
N ASP A 176 1.90 0.46 22.06
CA ASP A 176 0.96 1.57 22.24
C ASP A 176 1.34 2.88 21.53
N GLN A 177 2.17 2.80 20.48
CA GLN A 177 2.50 3.92 19.60
C GLN A 177 1.23 4.44 18.91
N ALA A 178 0.94 5.72 19.16
CA ALA A 178 -0.19 6.42 18.57
C ALA A 178 -0.03 6.54 17.06
N GLN A 179 -1.13 6.37 16.34
CA GLN A 179 -1.23 6.68 14.92
C GLN A 179 -1.97 7.99 14.76
N ASN A 180 -1.35 8.97 14.11
CA ASN A 180 -1.84 10.35 14.04
C ASN A 180 -2.01 10.84 12.61
N MET A 181 -1.70 10.00 11.64
CA MET A 181 -1.81 10.32 10.23
C MET A 181 -2.45 9.13 9.51
N ALA A 182 -3.50 9.40 8.75
CA ALA A 182 -3.96 8.51 7.70
C ALA A 182 -3.42 9.03 6.37
N LEU A 183 -3.03 8.12 5.49
CA LEU A 183 -2.54 8.47 4.18
C LEU A 183 -3.02 7.51 3.09
N PHE A 184 -3.04 8.03 1.88
CA PHE A 184 -3.50 7.33 0.68
C PHE A 184 -2.51 7.62 -0.43
N ALA A 185 -2.03 6.58 -1.12
CA ALA A 185 -0.84 6.70 -1.94
C ALA A 185 -0.92 5.94 -3.27
N ILE A 186 -0.30 6.56 -4.28
CA ILE A 186 0.17 5.92 -5.51
C ILE A 186 1.69 6.03 -5.49
N GLU A 187 2.36 4.89 -5.46
CA GLU A 187 3.80 4.81 -5.26
C GLU A 187 4.44 3.93 -6.34
N PRO A 188 4.81 4.52 -7.49
CA PRO A 188 5.58 3.86 -8.51
C PRO A 188 7.07 3.76 -8.14
N TRP A 189 7.70 2.69 -8.63
CA TRP A 189 9.13 2.44 -8.54
C TRP A 189 9.65 1.98 -9.89
N ASN A 190 10.92 2.27 -10.18
CA ASN A 190 11.65 1.75 -11.34
C ASN A 190 10.93 1.94 -12.69
N GLY A 191 10.36 3.14 -12.89
CA GLY A 191 9.69 3.56 -14.12
C GLY A 191 8.22 3.15 -14.24
N ALA A 192 7.64 2.52 -13.21
CA ALA A 192 6.22 2.17 -13.21
C ALA A 192 5.33 3.42 -13.38
N ARG A 193 4.19 3.24 -14.05
CA ARG A 193 3.22 4.33 -14.28
C ARG A 193 1.82 3.87 -13.95
N PHE A 194 1.09 4.71 -13.23
CA PHE A 194 -0.34 4.51 -12.99
C PHE A 194 -1.12 5.42 -13.95
N PRO A 195 -2.00 4.87 -14.81
CA PRO A 195 -2.88 5.69 -15.61
C PRO A 195 -4.09 6.11 -14.77
N GLY A 196 -4.17 7.39 -14.45
CA GLY A 196 -5.40 8.00 -13.90
C GLY A 196 -5.35 8.32 -12.41
N ARG A 197 -6.40 7.94 -11.68
CA ARG A 197 -6.64 8.33 -10.30
C ARG A 197 -6.99 7.09 -9.49
N LEU A 198 -6.46 7.00 -8.27
CA LEU A 198 -6.84 5.97 -7.32
C LEU A 198 -7.94 6.55 -6.42
N ASP A 199 -9.10 5.91 -6.42
CA ASP A 199 -10.26 6.35 -5.64
C ASP A 199 -10.50 5.38 -4.47
N PHE A 200 -10.60 5.96 -3.29
CA PHE A 200 -11.02 5.33 -2.05
C PHE A 200 -12.41 5.84 -1.68
N SER A 201 -13.28 4.94 -1.24
CA SER A 201 -14.67 5.26 -0.91
C SER A 201 -15.04 4.76 0.48
N ASP A 202 -16.06 5.39 1.08
CA ASP A 202 -16.63 4.98 2.37
C ASP A 202 -15.52 4.81 3.42
N THR A 203 -14.73 5.89 3.58
CA THR A 203 -13.63 5.89 4.52
C THR A 203 -14.14 6.28 5.89
N THR A 204 -13.95 5.42 6.88
CA THR A 204 -14.21 5.74 8.28
C THR A 204 -12.92 5.68 9.08
N ILE A 205 -12.60 6.79 9.76
CA ILE A 205 -11.53 6.86 10.76
C ILE A 205 -12.18 6.90 12.13
N THR A 206 -11.83 5.96 13.00
CA THR A 206 -12.25 5.98 14.41
C THR A 206 -11.09 6.47 15.25
N PHE A 207 -11.37 7.45 16.11
CA PHE A 207 -10.40 8.00 17.05
C PHE A 207 -10.57 7.43 18.46
N ARG A 208 -9.52 7.54 19.27
CA ARG A 208 -9.60 7.20 20.70
C ARG A 208 -10.58 8.13 21.42
N ASP A 209 -10.40 9.43 21.22
CA ASP A 209 -11.20 10.49 21.83
C ASP A 209 -12.20 11.06 20.79
N ARG A 210 -13.00 12.06 21.17
CA ARG A 210 -14.00 12.63 20.25
C ARG A 210 -13.39 13.10 18.93
N ALA A 211 -14.15 12.91 17.85
CA ALA A 211 -13.68 13.14 16.49
C ALA A 211 -13.76 14.60 16.05
N ASP A 212 -14.49 15.48 16.74
CA ASP A 212 -14.84 16.82 16.28
C ASP A 212 -13.65 17.59 15.69
N ASP A 213 -12.58 17.76 16.47
CA ASP A 213 -11.39 18.50 16.04
C ASP A 213 -10.53 17.71 15.04
N SER A 214 -10.34 16.42 15.32
CA SER A 214 -9.52 15.52 14.49
C SER A 214 -10.12 15.29 13.10
N CYS A 215 -11.45 15.38 12.97
CA CYS A 215 -12.18 15.12 11.74
C CYS A 215 -12.44 16.38 10.92
N LEU A 216 -12.88 17.47 11.58
CA LEU A 216 -13.32 18.70 10.90
C LEU A 216 -12.21 19.71 10.71
N ARG A 217 -11.11 19.60 11.49
CA ARG A 217 -9.95 20.49 11.42
C ARG A 217 -8.63 19.72 11.30
N PRO A 218 -8.52 18.72 10.40
CA PRO A 218 -7.26 18.04 10.16
C PRO A 218 -6.27 18.97 9.44
N GLU A 219 -4.98 18.72 9.63
CA GLU A 219 -3.96 19.26 8.74
C GLU A 219 -3.92 18.37 7.49
N LEU A 220 -4.43 18.89 6.37
CA LEU A 220 -4.35 18.22 5.08
C LEU A 220 -3.07 18.64 4.36
N SER A 221 -2.28 17.67 3.91
CA SER A 221 -1.10 17.93 3.08
C SER A 221 -0.99 16.93 1.94
N TYR A 222 -0.30 17.32 0.88
CA TYR A 222 -0.22 16.55 -0.35
C TYR A 222 1.22 16.47 -0.84
N THR A 223 1.61 15.35 -1.41
CA THR A 223 2.88 15.21 -2.15
C THR A 223 2.62 14.79 -3.59
N GLY A 224 3.56 15.07 -4.48
CA GLY A 224 3.41 14.75 -5.90
C GLY A 224 2.22 15.51 -6.52
N SER A 225 1.38 14.79 -7.26
CA SER A 225 0.19 15.37 -7.91
C SER A 225 -1.02 15.51 -6.97
N GLY A 226 -0.86 15.11 -5.71
CA GLY A 226 -1.86 15.27 -4.66
C GLY A 226 -3.16 14.55 -4.95
N GLY A 227 -4.28 15.15 -4.53
CA GLY A 227 -5.57 14.50 -4.57
C GLY A 227 -6.72 15.37 -4.08
N ARG A 228 -7.80 14.73 -3.67
CA ARG A 228 -8.99 15.38 -3.09
C ARG A 228 -9.55 14.52 -1.96
N ILE A 229 -10.17 15.19 -1.00
CA ILE A 229 -10.91 14.58 0.10
C ILE A 229 -12.28 15.27 0.13
N SER A 230 -13.37 14.52 0.18
CA SER A 230 -14.72 15.09 0.38
C SER A 230 -14.88 15.62 1.81
N THR A 231 -15.81 16.54 2.02
CA THR A 231 -16.08 17.09 3.35
C THR A 231 -16.40 15.96 4.35
N PRO A 232 -15.64 15.84 5.45
CA PRO A 232 -15.91 14.80 6.44
C PRO A 232 -17.17 15.09 7.26
N THR A 233 -17.80 14.03 7.77
CA THR A 233 -18.88 14.11 8.77
C THR A 233 -18.46 13.42 10.06
N VAL A 234 -19.00 13.87 11.20
CA VAL A 234 -18.64 13.37 12.53
C VAL A 234 -19.83 12.70 13.20
N ASP A 235 -19.56 11.55 13.81
CA ASP A 235 -20.46 10.88 14.76
C ASP A 235 -19.65 10.35 15.96
N GLY A 236 -19.68 11.07 17.08
CA GLY A 236 -18.96 10.71 18.30
C GLY A 236 -17.45 10.63 18.11
N THR A 237 -16.91 9.40 18.06
CA THR A 237 -15.49 9.12 17.80
C THR A 237 -15.19 8.76 16.34
N ARG A 238 -16.21 8.75 15.48
CA ARG A 238 -16.10 8.36 14.07
C ARG A 238 -16.08 9.59 13.17
N CYS A 239 -15.17 9.57 12.21
CA CYS A 239 -15.07 10.50 11.11
C CYS A 239 -15.33 9.75 9.82
N HIS A 240 -16.36 10.14 9.09
CA HIS A 240 -16.72 9.53 7.82
C HIS A 240 -16.38 10.46 6.66
N ILE A 241 -15.81 9.91 5.60
CA ILE A 241 -15.39 10.60 4.39
C ILE A 241 -15.87 9.76 3.19
N ASP A 242 -16.82 10.29 2.44
CA ASP A 242 -17.41 9.60 1.29
C ASP A 242 -16.38 9.19 0.25
N SER A 243 -15.46 10.09 -0.10
CA SER A 243 -14.46 9.86 -1.14
C SER A 243 -13.12 10.53 -0.88
N ILE A 244 -12.05 9.80 -1.18
CA ILE A 244 -10.68 10.27 -1.20
C ILE A 244 -10.06 9.83 -2.52
N SER A 245 -9.46 10.76 -3.26
CA SER A 245 -8.85 10.47 -4.55
C SER A 245 -7.40 10.88 -4.57
N VAL A 246 -6.52 10.04 -5.12
CA VAL A 246 -5.09 10.33 -5.31
C VAL A 246 -4.80 10.40 -6.81
N ASN A 247 -4.26 11.52 -7.28
CA ASN A 247 -3.90 11.70 -8.68
C ASN A 247 -2.57 11.00 -8.96
N SER A 248 -2.44 10.37 -10.13
CA SER A 248 -1.16 9.81 -10.55
C SER A 248 -0.06 10.87 -10.61
N PRO A 249 1.19 10.53 -10.24
CA PRO A 249 2.34 11.39 -10.43
C PRO A 249 2.45 11.92 -11.86
N SER A 250 2.70 13.22 -12.02
CA SER A 250 2.98 13.80 -13.33
C SER A 250 4.31 13.30 -13.88
N THR A 251 4.26 12.80 -15.12
CA THR A 251 5.47 12.56 -15.90
C THR A 251 6.09 13.91 -16.25
N PRO A 252 7.41 14.10 -16.10
CA PRO A 252 8.02 15.28 -16.68
C PRO A 252 7.74 15.24 -18.19
N ASN A 253 7.22 16.34 -18.74
CA ASN A 253 7.24 16.52 -20.18
C ASN A 253 8.69 16.28 -20.61
N THR A 254 8.94 15.25 -21.40
CA THR A 254 10.17 15.19 -22.16
C THR A 254 10.10 16.42 -23.04
N ALA A 255 10.87 17.45 -22.68
CA ALA A 255 11.07 18.57 -23.60
C ALA A 255 11.54 17.95 -24.90
N GLU A 256 10.71 18.07 -25.94
CA GLU A 256 11.10 17.78 -27.30
C GLU A 256 12.40 18.55 -27.55
N PRO A 257 13.50 17.89 -27.95
CA PRO A 257 14.71 18.63 -28.29
C PRO A 257 14.33 19.60 -29.41
N ALA A 258 14.55 20.90 -29.18
CA ALA A 258 14.37 21.91 -30.19
C ALA A 258 15.17 21.51 -31.44
N ALA A 259 14.47 21.42 -32.57
CA ALA A 259 15.03 21.13 -33.88
C ALA A 259 16.01 22.23 -34.34
#